data_AF-A0A401LD69-F1
#
_entry.id   AF-A0A401LD69-F1
#
_cell.length_a   1.000
_cell.length_b   1.000
_cell.length_c   1.000
_cell.angle_alpha   90.00
_cell.angle_beta   90.00
_cell.angle_gamma   90.00
#
_symmetry.space_group_name_H-M   'P 1'
#
loop_
_entity.id
_entity.type
_entity.pdbx_description
1 polymer ?
#
loop_
_entity_poly.entity_id
_entity_poly.type
_entity_poly.pdbx_seq_one_letter_code
_entity_poly.pdbx_strand_id
1 'polypeptide(L)'
;MTKKYLCGVVSAAVLMGACPTAVFAADLEKPLDFRSMTEDAADTDAGWAWDASSQTLTVENLSLTVPQGKLEERAAIYLPDESTVRVNGSNNSLNTLSYHCDGIYCEGELTFEGKGKLKIMTDSYSASAIYAKQGPVTFYDSVEIAADPDGHVIYIEKAKGKNPIISVQDDAKVTFPKDNANKNSILVTKSPSTKQGENWFDYAEAYDEFDDTIELVAKNKVKKDDKTDEKKDETKTDETKTTNTYQLTIGKADILKNGAVSHTADVAPYIKNGYTMLPLRALLAVSNPAQEVKWSATENAAYTFVNDKLTMLTPNAATYKKGTETIKLSTPAELKDGRLFVSLRDWMSLMEIEGTQLDWNSATKTVTLKY
;
A
#
# COMPACT_ATOMS: atom_id res chain seq x y z
N MET A 1 -19.51 50.51 18.90
CA MET A 1 -19.72 50.80 17.48
C MET A 1 -18.50 50.29 16.72
N THR A 2 -18.50 49.51 15.65
CA THR A 2 -19.44 48.59 14.99
C THR A 2 -18.54 47.75 14.08
N LYS A 3 -18.71 46.42 14.04
CA LYS A 3 -18.03 45.48 13.11
C LYS A 3 -18.09 45.99 11.67
N LYS A 4 -17.04 45.75 10.86
CA LYS A 4 -17.18 45.29 9.47
C LYS A 4 -16.05 44.34 9.08
N TYR A 5 -16.45 43.11 8.81
CA TYR A 5 -15.76 42.11 8.01
C TYR A 5 -15.49 42.67 6.61
N LEU A 6 -14.34 42.36 6.02
CA LEU A 6 -14.19 42.37 4.57
C LEU A 6 -13.49 41.10 4.12
N CYS A 7 -14.29 40.29 3.45
CA CYS A 7 -13.96 39.09 2.70
C CYS A 7 -13.50 39.49 1.28
N GLY A 8 -12.59 38.73 0.69
CA GLY A 8 -12.15 38.86 -0.71
C GLY A 8 -10.61 38.78 -0.80
N VAL A 9 -9.98 37.98 -1.65
CA VAL A 9 -10.39 37.37 -2.92
C VAL A 9 -9.59 36.09 -3.11
N VAL A 10 -10.26 35.01 -3.51
CA VAL A 10 -9.65 33.79 -4.07
C VAL A 10 -8.91 34.19 -5.35
N SER A 11 -7.58 34.08 -5.36
CA SER A 11 -6.80 34.23 -6.58
C SER A 11 -6.15 32.90 -6.93
N ALA A 12 -6.65 32.31 -8.01
CA ALA A 12 -6.13 31.11 -8.63
C ALA A 12 -4.66 31.34 -9.04
N ALA A 13 -3.74 30.62 -8.39
CA ALA A 13 -2.36 30.53 -8.83
C ALA A 13 -2.22 29.33 -9.77
N VAL A 14 -1.83 29.65 -10.99
CA VAL A 14 -1.51 28.75 -12.10
C VAL A 14 -0.57 27.64 -11.64
N LEU A 15 -0.93 26.38 -11.92
CA LEU A 15 -0.04 25.22 -11.83
C LEU A 15 1.19 25.46 -12.72
N MET A 16 2.28 25.92 -12.10
CA MET A 16 3.62 25.69 -12.62
C MET A 16 4.13 24.40 -12.01
N GLY A 17 4.52 23.46 -12.88
CA GLY A 17 4.98 22.13 -12.49
C GLY A 17 6.08 22.22 -11.43
N ALA A 18 5.73 21.83 -10.21
CA ALA A 18 6.71 21.55 -9.18
C ALA A 18 7.47 20.30 -9.64
N CYS A 19 8.76 20.44 -9.89
CA CYS A 19 9.68 19.31 -9.76
C CYS A 19 9.38 18.64 -8.40
N PRO A 20 9.42 17.30 -8.28
CA PRO A 20 9.36 16.67 -6.97
C PRO A 20 10.55 17.19 -6.17
N THR A 21 10.31 18.16 -5.30
CA THR A 21 11.22 18.46 -4.21
C THR A 21 11.26 17.18 -3.41
N ALA A 22 12.43 16.55 -3.33
CA ALA A 22 12.66 15.52 -2.35
C ALA A 22 12.40 16.19 -0.99
N VAL A 23 11.23 15.90 -0.40
CA VAL A 23 10.95 16.24 0.99
C VAL A 23 11.84 15.30 1.78
N PHE A 24 12.96 15.84 2.26
CA PHE A 24 13.79 15.13 3.22
C PHE A 24 13.02 15.05 4.53
N ALA A 25 12.99 13.88 5.16
CA ALA A 25 12.35 13.71 6.45
C ALA A 25 12.96 14.70 7.45
N ALA A 26 12.10 15.45 8.14
CA ALA A 26 12.55 16.36 9.18
C ALA A 26 12.89 15.55 10.43
N ASP A 27 14.09 15.77 10.96
CA ASP A 27 14.50 15.21 12.25
C ASP A 27 13.69 15.86 13.38
N LEU A 28 12.89 15.03 14.06
CA LEU A 28 12.00 15.46 15.11
C LEU A 28 12.70 15.34 16.47
N GLU A 29 13.33 16.44 16.92
CA GLU A 29 13.99 16.48 18.24
C GLU A 29 13.02 16.69 19.41
N LYS A 30 11.85 17.28 19.14
CA LYS A 30 10.78 17.55 20.11
C LYS A 30 9.49 16.97 19.54
N PRO A 31 8.62 16.36 20.36
CA PRO A 31 7.41 15.77 19.82
C PRO A 31 6.46 16.85 19.31
N LEU A 32 5.60 16.47 18.37
CA LEU A 32 4.42 17.26 18.02
C LEU A 32 3.35 16.99 19.09
N ASP A 33 3.22 17.91 20.05
CA ASP A 33 2.32 17.75 21.19
C ASP A 33 1.11 18.68 21.09
N PHE A 34 -0.03 18.12 20.71
CA PHE A 34 -1.29 18.83 20.48
C PHE A 34 -2.21 18.85 21.70
N ARG A 35 -1.87 18.14 22.78
CA ARG A 35 -2.76 17.95 23.95
C ARG A 35 -3.16 19.23 24.66
N SER A 36 -2.34 20.28 24.51
CA SER A 36 -2.59 21.61 25.10
C SER A 36 -2.76 22.72 24.05
N MET A 37 -2.81 22.37 22.76
CA MET A 37 -2.97 23.35 21.69
C MET A 37 -4.43 23.79 21.58
N THR A 38 -4.71 25.02 22.01
CA THR A 38 -6.05 25.62 21.99
C THR A 38 -6.33 26.48 20.76
N GLU A 39 -5.36 26.64 19.87
CA GLU A 39 -5.45 27.43 18.65
C GLU A 39 -5.00 26.60 17.45
N ASP A 40 -5.52 26.94 16.28
CA ASP A 40 -5.10 26.31 15.03
C ASP A 40 -3.62 26.57 14.78
N ALA A 41 -2.92 25.56 14.29
CA ALA A 41 -1.50 25.64 13.99
C ALA A 41 -1.19 24.81 12.75
N ALA A 42 -0.18 25.20 11.97
CA ALA A 42 0.24 24.41 10.83
C ALA A 42 1.72 24.60 10.55
N ASP A 43 2.35 23.56 10.02
CA ASP A 43 3.64 23.60 9.39
C ASP A 43 3.53 22.89 8.04
N THR A 44 3.33 23.70 6.99
CA THR A 44 3.13 23.19 5.63
C THR A 44 4.38 22.56 5.05
N ASP A 45 5.57 22.95 5.54
CA ASP A 45 6.84 22.37 5.09
C ASP A 45 7.06 21.00 5.73
N ALA A 46 6.64 20.84 6.99
CA ALA A 46 6.64 19.55 7.68
C ALA A 46 5.45 18.64 7.30
N GLY A 47 4.42 19.19 6.63
CA GLY A 47 3.29 18.44 6.10
C GLY A 47 2.15 18.17 7.09
N TRP A 48 1.93 19.07 8.06
CA TRP A 48 0.82 18.93 9.02
C TRP A 48 0.07 20.24 9.30
N ALA A 49 -1.21 20.11 9.65
CA ALA A 49 -2.06 21.19 10.14
C ALA A 49 -2.99 20.68 11.25
N TRP A 50 -3.15 21.46 12.31
CA TRP A 50 -4.01 21.22 13.47
C TRP A 50 -5.18 22.19 13.47
N ASP A 51 -6.40 21.64 13.49
CA ASP A 51 -7.63 22.37 13.79
C ASP A 51 -7.98 22.10 15.27
N ALA A 52 -7.86 23.14 16.10
CA ALA A 52 -8.09 23.00 17.53
C ALA A 52 -9.58 22.87 17.87
N SER A 53 -10.46 23.37 17.02
CA SER A 53 -11.91 23.34 17.24
C SER A 53 -12.51 21.95 17.04
N SER A 54 -11.98 21.19 16.08
CA SER A 54 -12.38 19.82 15.79
C SER A 54 -11.37 18.77 16.27
N GLN A 55 -10.32 19.19 16.98
CA GLN A 55 -9.20 18.33 17.41
C GLN A 55 -8.66 17.45 16.29
N THR A 56 -8.49 18.05 15.10
CA THR A 56 -8.12 17.32 13.89
C THR A 56 -6.71 17.65 13.45
N LEU A 57 -5.84 16.64 13.45
CA LEU A 57 -4.54 16.68 12.81
C LEU A 57 -4.68 16.22 11.36
N THR A 58 -4.56 17.15 10.41
CA THR A 58 -4.47 16.83 8.98
C THR A 58 -3.01 16.64 8.60
N VAL A 59 -2.69 15.54 7.93
CA VAL A 59 -1.36 15.24 7.41
C VAL A 59 -1.38 15.13 5.89
N GLU A 60 -0.46 15.81 5.23
CA GLU A 60 -0.29 15.79 3.77
C GLU A 60 1.17 16.03 3.41
N ASN A 61 1.80 15.06 2.74
CA ASN A 61 3.25 15.03 2.49
C ASN A 61 4.09 15.06 3.78
N LEU A 62 3.54 14.54 4.88
CA LEU A 62 4.23 14.45 6.17
C LEU A 62 5.49 13.58 6.05
N SER A 63 6.65 14.08 6.44
CA SER A 63 7.86 13.27 6.51
C SER A 63 8.62 13.56 7.80
N LEU A 64 8.38 12.74 8.82
CA LEU A 64 8.98 12.87 10.14
C LEU A 64 9.87 11.67 10.45
N THR A 65 11.04 11.93 11.02
CA THR A 65 11.91 10.90 11.58
C THR A 65 12.31 11.30 12.99
N VAL A 66 12.07 10.44 13.98
CA VAL A 66 12.65 10.57 15.33
C VAL A 66 14.00 9.84 15.31
N PRO A 67 15.14 10.54 15.40
CA PRO A 67 16.44 9.90 15.38
C PRO A 67 16.68 9.03 16.62
N GLN A 68 17.62 8.10 16.51
CA GLN A 68 18.06 7.29 17.64
C GLN A 68 18.49 8.16 18.84
N GLY A 69 18.05 7.80 20.04
CA GLY A 69 18.37 8.51 21.28
C GLY A 69 17.56 9.80 21.49
N LYS A 70 16.60 10.12 20.61
CA LYS A 70 15.66 11.23 20.77
C LYS A 70 14.29 10.68 21.17
N LEU A 71 13.58 11.40 22.03
CA LEU A 71 12.22 11.03 22.46
C LEU A 71 12.10 9.57 22.96
N GLU A 72 13.12 9.05 23.65
CA GLU A 72 13.05 7.73 24.27
C GLU A 72 11.93 7.68 25.32
N GLU A 73 11.19 6.57 25.38
CA GLU A 73 10.04 6.37 26.29
C GLU A 73 8.91 7.42 26.10
N ARG A 74 8.77 7.94 24.89
CA ARG A 74 7.80 8.97 24.51
C ARG A 74 7.06 8.59 23.22
N ALA A 75 6.35 9.54 22.64
CA ALA A 75 5.78 9.42 21.31
C ALA A 75 6.26 10.56 20.40
N ALA A 76 6.27 10.33 19.09
CA ALA A 76 6.54 11.37 18.12
C ALA A 76 5.40 12.40 18.05
N ILE A 77 4.16 11.91 18.11
CA ILE A 77 2.94 12.73 18.06
C ILE A 77 2.10 12.44 19.31
N TYR A 78 1.68 13.49 20.03
CA TYR A 78 0.72 13.40 21.13
C TYR A 78 -0.58 14.12 20.78
N LEU A 79 -1.69 13.41 20.93
CA LEU A 79 -3.05 13.88 20.65
C LEU A 79 -3.91 13.87 21.93
N PRO A 80 -4.78 14.88 22.14
CA PRO A 80 -5.78 14.86 23.21
C PRO A 80 -6.86 13.79 22.97
N ASP A 81 -7.68 13.53 23.99
CA ASP A 81 -8.88 12.71 23.84
C ASP A 81 -9.79 13.22 22.70
N GLU A 82 -10.52 12.31 22.06
CA GLU A 82 -11.44 12.56 20.94
C GLU A 82 -10.78 13.17 19.69
N SER A 83 -9.50 12.87 19.44
CA SER A 83 -8.77 13.40 18.29
C SER A 83 -9.04 12.64 16.98
N THR A 84 -8.95 13.37 15.87
CA THR A 84 -9.00 12.82 14.50
C THR A 84 -7.67 13.06 13.80
N VAL A 85 -7.12 12.04 13.13
CA VAL A 85 -6.00 12.14 12.20
C VAL A 85 -6.57 11.98 10.77
N ARG A 86 -6.60 13.09 10.02
CA ARG A 86 -7.04 13.10 8.63
C ARG A 86 -5.84 12.96 7.70
N VAL A 87 -5.78 11.88 6.94
CA VAL A 87 -4.65 11.59 6.05
C VAL A 87 -5.00 11.92 4.60
N ASN A 88 -4.21 12.80 4.00
CA ASN A 88 -4.31 13.21 2.60
C ASN A 88 -3.03 12.83 1.83
N GLY A 89 -3.19 12.45 0.57
CA GLY A 89 -2.07 12.02 -0.26
C GLY A 89 -1.41 10.72 0.21
N SER A 90 -0.51 10.17 -0.58
CA SER A 90 0.13 8.87 -0.30
C SER A 90 1.57 8.96 0.22
N ASN A 91 2.12 10.17 0.25
CA ASN A 91 3.51 10.44 0.63
C ASN A 91 3.63 10.87 2.10
N ASN A 92 2.99 10.15 3.02
CA ASN A 92 3.12 10.42 4.45
C ASN A 92 3.93 9.31 5.14
N SER A 93 4.94 9.68 5.91
CA SER A 93 5.79 8.77 6.67
C SER A 93 6.15 9.34 8.04
N LEU A 94 6.04 8.49 9.06
CA LEU A 94 6.49 8.72 10.42
C LEU A 94 7.40 7.57 10.85
N ASN A 95 8.68 7.86 11.05
CA ASN A 95 9.67 6.84 11.41
C ASN A 95 10.20 7.13 12.82
N THR A 96 10.16 6.16 13.73
CA THR A 96 10.77 6.27 15.06
C THR A 96 11.91 5.28 15.22
N LEU A 97 13.14 5.80 15.17
CA LEU A 97 14.37 4.99 15.25
C LEU A 97 14.91 4.89 16.69
N SER A 98 14.07 5.22 17.68
CA SER A 98 14.47 5.46 19.06
C SER A 98 13.82 4.47 20.02
N TYR A 99 14.48 4.23 21.14
CA TYR A 99 14.05 3.24 22.12
C TYR A 99 12.69 3.62 22.72
N HIS A 100 11.72 2.71 22.64
CA HIS A 100 10.37 2.89 23.19
C HIS A 100 9.73 4.22 22.77
N CYS A 101 9.89 4.60 21.49
CA CYS A 101 9.28 5.79 20.94
C CYS A 101 8.06 5.41 20.09
N ASP A 102 6.86 5.63 20.62
CA ASP A 102 5.61 5.39 19.91
C ASP A 102 5.47 6.35 18.71
N GLY A 103 4.80 5.90 17.65
CA GLY A 103 4.48 6.77 16.52
C GLY A 103 3.47 7.84 16.94
N ILE A 104 2.21 7.42 17.15
CA ILE A 104 1.12 8.29 17.55
C ILE A 104 0.58 7.84 18.90
N TYR A 105 0.56 8.76 19.87
CA TYR A 105 -0.08 8.60 21.16
C TYR A 105 -1.36 9.45 21.25
N CYS A 106 -2.47 8.87 21.68
CA CYS A 106 -3.71 9.57 22.01
C CYS A 106 -4.12 9.36 23.47
N GLU A 107 -4.58 10.42 24.16
CA GLU A 107 -5.08 10.33 25.54
C GLU A 107 -6.39 9.54 25.68
N GLY A 108 -7.13 9.37 24.59
CA GLY A 108 -8.36 8.60 24.56
C GLY A 108 -8.80 8.26 23.15
N GLU A 109 -10.07 8.52 22.83
CA GLU A 109 -10.69 8.08 21.57
C GLU A 109 -9.91 8.65 20.38
N LEU A 110 -9.59 7.79 19.41
CA LEU A 110 -8.76 8.15 18.27
C LEU A 110 -9.41 7.70 16.97
N THR A 111 -9.49 8.63 16.02
CA THR A 111 -10.08 8.40 14.72
C THR A 111 -9.07 8.65 13.61
N PHE A 112 -9.05 7.79 12.60
CA PHE A 112 -8.34 8.00 11.34
C PHE A 112 -9.33 8.06 10.19
N GLU A 113 -9.16 9.05 9.32
CA GLU A 113 -10.03 9.27 8.16
C GLU A 113 -9.27 9.84 6.96
N GLY A 114 -9.98 10.06 5.86
CA GLY A 114 -9.45 10.61 4.63
C GLY A 114 -9.21 9.56 3.54
N LYS A 115 -8.44 9.95 2.52
CA LYS A 115 -8.18 9.12 1.32
C LYS A 115 -6.70 8.94 1.05
N GLY A 116 -5.87 9.26 2.04
CA GLY A 116 -4.44 9.19 1.97
C GLY A 116 -3.87 7.94 2.63
N LYS A 117 -2.56 7.79 2.49
CA LYS A 117 -1.77 6.72 3.10
C LYS A 117 -0.76 7.31 4.07
N LEU A 118 -0.69 6.76 5.27
CA LEU A 118 0.32 7.07 6.28
C LEU A 118 1.12 5.81 6.62
N LYS A 119 2.43 5.90 6.44
CA LYS A 119 3.39 4.87 6.87
C LYS A 119 3.91 5.19 8.27
N ILE A 120 3.87 4.24 9.18
CA ILE A 120 4.40 4.39 10.54
C ILE A 120 5.38 3.24 10.80
N MET A 121 6.65 3.54 11.03
CA MET A 121 7.69 2.55 11.33
C MET A 121 8.25 2.81 12.71
N THR A 122 8.44 1.77 13.52
CA THR A 122 9.06 1.89 14.85
C THR A 122 10.11 0.80 15.06
N ASP A 123 11.32 1.18 15.48
CA ASP A 123 12.47 0.26 15.63
C ASP A 123 12.64 -0.27 17.07
N SER A 124 11.54 -0.38 17.83
CA SER A 124 11.59 -0.85 19.22
C SER A 124 10.45 -1.78 19.59
N TYR A 125 10.79 -2.94 20.16
CA TYR A 125 9.84 -3.93 20.69
C TYR A 125 8.86 -3.38 21.75
N SER A 126 9.23 -2.28 22.42
CA SER A 126 8.37 -1.64 23.43
C SER A 126 7.56 -0.49 22.87
N ALA A 127 7.78 -0.11 21.61
CA ALA A 127 7.04 0.96 20.95
C ALA A 127 5.82 0.42 20.19
N SER A 128 4.82 1.29 20.04
CA SER A 128 3.62 1.05 19.25
C SER A 128 3.54 2.04 18.09
N ALA A 129 3.09 1.59 16.92
CA ALA A 129 2.78 2.51 15.82
C ALA A 129 1.62 3.45 16.24
N ILE A 130 0.58 2.88 16.83
CA ILE A 130 -0.56 3.61 17.40
C ILE A 130 -0.73 3.18 18.86
N TYR A 131 -0.65 4.14 19.77
CA TYR A 131 -0.96 4.00 21.19
C TYR A 131 -2.19 4.85 21.51
N ALA A 132 -3.27 4.23 22.00
CA ALA A 132 -4.39 4.93 22.61
C ALA A 132 -4.49 4.58 24.10
N LYS A 133 -4.39 5.59 24.97
CA LYS A 133 -4.51 5.39 26.42
C LYS A 133 -5.91 4.93 26.81
N GLN A 134 -6.93 5.38 26.08
CA GLN A 134 -8.30 4.88 26.21
C GLN A 134 -8.86 4.63 24.80
N GLY A 135 -9.49 3.49 24.56
CA GLY A 135 -10.19 3.25 23.28
C GLY A 135 -11.57 3.90 23.24
N PRO A 136 -12.26 3.92 22.08
CA PRO A 136 -11.94 3.14 20.87
C PRO A 136 -10.91 3.78 19.93
N VAL A 137 -10.43 2.97 18.97
CA VAL A 137 -9.67 3.40 17.79
C VAL A 137 -10.45 3.05 16.52
N THR A 138 -10.74 4.02 15.67
CA THR A 138 -11.62 3.86 14.49
C THR A 138 -10.91 4.30 13.20
N PHE A 139 -11.13 3.57 12.12
CA PHE A 139 -10.65 3.89 10.77
C PHE A 139 -11.85 3.88 9.80
N TYR A 140 -12.07 4.94 9.02
CA TYR A 140 -13.15 4.99 8.01
C TYR A 140 -12.74 5.77 6.74
N ASP A 141 -13.69 6.01 5.84
CA ASP A 141 -13.46 6.55 4.49
C ASP A 141 -12.59 5.62 3.65
N SER A 142 -11.41 6.05 3.20
CA SER A 142 -10.47 5.27 2.40
C SER A 142 -9.05 5.43 2.93
N VAL A 143 -8.90 5.68 4.24
CA VAL A 143 -7.59 5.89 4.86
C VAL A 143 -6.80 4.60 4.87
N GLU A 144 -5.52 4.69 4.50
CA GLU A 144 -4.59 3.58 4.57
C GLU A 144 -3.51 3.84 5.64
N ILE A 145 -3.47 3.01 6.67
CA ILE A 145 -2.38 3.01 7.66
C ILE A 145 -1.50 1.80 7.40
N ALA A 146 -0.25 2.05 6.99
CA ALA A 146 0.76 1.00 6.82
C ALA A 146 1.74 1.06 7.99
N ALA A 147 1.63 0.11 8.90
CA ALA A 147 2.41 0.06 10.13
C ALA A 147 3.45 -1.06 10.07
N ASP A 148 4.70 -0.73 10.34
CA ASP A 148 5.81 -1.67 10.47
C ASP A 148 6.57 -1.44 11.80
N PRO A 149 5.96 -1.79 12.94
CA PRO A 149 6.59 -1.63 14.25
C PRO A 149 7.30 -2.91 14.71
N ASP A 150 8.40 -2.82 15.43
CA ASP A 150 8.96 -4.00 16.13
C ASP A 150 8.06 -4.49 17.29
N GLY A 151 7.28 -3.59 17.87
CA GLY A 151 6.34 -3.86 18.97
C GLY A 151 4.89 -4.03 18.49
N HIS A 152 4.00 -3.12 18.91
CA HIS A 152 2.57 -3.21 18.60
C HIS A 152 2.16 -2.34 17.41
N VAL A 153 1.29 -2.84 16.56
CA VAL A 153 0.59 -2.05 15.52
C VAL A 153 -0.41 -1.12 16.19
N ILE A 154 -1.25 -1.67 17.06
CA ILE A 154 -2.21 -0.92 17.86
C ILE A 154 -2.11 -1.39 19.30
N TYR A 155 -1.86 -0.46 20.22
CA TYR A 155 -1.96 -0.68 21.64
C TYR A 155 -3.05 0.21 22.25
N ILE A 156 -4.06 -0.41 22.86
CA ILE A 156 -5.11 0.28 23.63
C ILE A 156 -4.94 -0.06 25.10
N GLU A 157 -4.51 0.90 25.93
CA GLU A 157 -4.24 0.67 27.36
C GLU A 157 -5.54 0.39 28.13
N LYS A 158 -6.63 1.11 27.82
CA LYS A 158 -7.91 0.94 28.51
C LYS A 158 -9.08 0.96 27.52
N ALA A 159 -9.64 -0.20 27.23
CA ALA A 159 -10.92 -0.27 26.51
C ALA A 159 -12.05 0.44 27.30
N LYS A 160 -12.68 1.45 26.69
CA LYS A 160 -13.79 2.26 27.20
C LYS A 160 -14.85 2.43 26.09
N GLY A 161 -16.11 2.64 26.46
CA GLY A 161 -17.20 2.86 25.51
C GLY A 161 -18.08 1.64 25.21
N LYS A 162 -19.04 1.83 24.30
CA LYS A 162 -19.90 0.76 23.75
C LYS A 162 -19.19 0.23 22.50
N ASN A 163 -18.96 -1.08 22.43
CA ASN A 163 -18.39 -1.82 21.30
C ASN A 163 -18.72 -1.20 19.92
N PRO A 164 -17.79 -1.20 18.96
CA PRO A 164 -16.45 -1.82 18.96
C PRO A 164 -15.33 -0.97 19.60
N ILE A 165 -14.23 -1.62 20.02
CA ILE A 165 -13.02 -0.98 20.55
C ILE A 165 -11.97 -0.73 19.45
N ILE A 166 -11.94 -1.57 18.42
CA ILE A 166 -11.26 -1.29 17.16
C ILE A 166 -12.25 -1.51 16.02
N SER A 167 -12.36 -0.54 15.12
CA SER A 167 -13.26 -0.63 13.98
C SER A 167 -12.57 -0.15 12.70
N VAL A 168 -12.68 -0.95 11.64
CA VAL A 168 -12.27 -0.58 10.29
C VAL A 168 -13.53 -0.60 9.43
N GLN A 169 -13.87 0.54 8.84
CA GLN A 169 -15.12 0.78 8.12
C GLN A 169 -14.82 1.20 6.68
N ASP A 170 -15.88 1.25 5.85
CA ASP A 170 -15.82 1.72 4.48
C ASP A 170 -14.70 1.05 3.65
N ASP A 171 -13.83 1.86 3.03
CA ASP A 171 -12.66 1.45 2.28
C ASP A 171 -11.36 1.58 3.08
N ALA A 172 -11.42 1.87 4.37
CA ALA A 172 -10.25 2.00 5.22
C ALA A 172 -9.48 0.69 5.35
N LYS A 173 -8.17 0.82 5.57
CA LYS A 173 -7.24 -0.30 5.62
C LYS A 173 -6.14 -0.05 6.64
N VAL A 174 -5.83 -1.06 7.44
CA VAL A 174 -4.61 -1.09 8.27
C VAL A 174 -3.77 -2.28 7.84
N THR A 175 -2.53 -2.07 7.41
CA THR A 175 -1.63 -3.14 6.95
C THR A 175 -0.39 -3.24 7.81
N PHE A 176 0.03 -4.44 8.14
CA PHE A 176 1.28 -4.69 8.88
C PHE A 176 1.91 -6.04 8.53
N PRO A 177 3.22 -6.23 8.71
CA PRO A 177 3.89 -7.49 8.41
C PRO A 177 3.31 -8.71 9.14
N LYS A 178 3.33 -9.87 8.50
CA LYS A 178 2.83 -11.13 9.08
C LYS A 178 3.66 -11.60 10.26
N ASP A 179 4.98 -11.41 10.23
CA ASP A 179 5.87 -11.77 11.32
C ASP A 179 5.51 -10.98 12.60
N ASN A 180 5.06 -9.73 12.47
CA ASN A 180 4.49 -8.96 13.56
C ASN A 180 3.19 -9.53 14.12
N ALA A 181 2.33 -10.14 13.29
CA ALA A 181 1.08 -10.75 13.75
C ALA A 181 1.33 -11.80 14.85
N ASN A 182 2.45 -12.50 14.76
CA ASN A 182 2.88 -13.51 15.74
C ASN A 182 3.42 -12.92 17.06
N LYS A 183 3.63 -11.59 17.15
CA LYS A 183 4.19 -10.88 18.32
C LYS A 183 3.12 -10.17 19.18
N ASN A 184 1.83 -10.46 19.00
CA ASN A 184 0.71 -9.66 19.52
C ASN A 184 0.65 -8.24 18.91
N SER A 185 0.54 -8.18 17.57
CA SER A 185 0.41 -6.91 16.83
C SER A 185 -0.67 -5.96 17.37
N ILE A 186 -1.77 -6.52 17.88
CA ILE A 186 -2.83 -5.76 18.50
C ILE A 186 -2.88 -6.14 19.98
N LEU A 187 -2.65 -5.17 20.85
CA LEU A 187 -2.77 -5.32 22.29
C LEU A 187 -3.91 -4.44 22.80
N VAL A 188 -4.88 -5.04 23.49
CA VAL A 188 -5.95 -4.31 24.18
C VAL A 188 -5.95 -4.74 25.63
N THR A 189 -5.58 -3.83 26.53
CA THR A 189 -5.67 -4.06 27.97
C THR A 189 -7.00 -3.54 28.52
N LYS A 190 -7.54 -4.30 29.47
CA LYS A 190 -8.86 -4.04 30.08
C LYS A 190 -8.70 -3.55 31.51
N SER A 191 -9.58 -2.64 31.92
CA SER A 191 -9.80 -2.44 33.36
C SER A 191 -10.51 -3.67 33.95
N PRO A 192 -10.28 -4.03 35.23
CA PRO A 192 -10.94 -5.19 35.86
C PRO A 192 -12.47 -5.17 35.78
N SER A 193 -13.07 -3.97 35.67
CA SER A 193 -14.51 -3.75 35.52
C SER A 193 -15.03 -3.90 34.09
N THR A 194 -14.16 -3.92 33.07
CA THR A 194 -14.56 -3.98 31.66
C THR A 194 -14.73 -5.43 31.21
N LYS A 195 -15.95 -5.81 30.81
CA LYS A 195 -16.23 -7.12 30.21
C LYS A 195 -15.98 -7.09 28.71
N GLN A 196 -15.22 -8.05 28.20
CA GLN A 196 -15.07 -8.24 26.74
C GLN A 196 -16.42 -8.63 26.15
N GLY A 197 -16.89 -7.84 25.19
CA GLY A 197 -18.11 -8.11 24.43
C GLY A 197 -17.78 -8.79 23.10
N GLU A 198 -18.75 -9.51 22.53
CA GLU A 198 -18.58 -10.31 21.30
C GLU A 198 -18.15 -9.48 20.08
N ASN A 199 -18.41 -8.16 20.08
CA ASN A 199 -18.13 -7.24 18.96
C ASN A 199 -17.04 -6.21 19.28
N TRP A 200 -16.04 -6.55 20.09
CA TRP A 200 -14.92 -5.62 20.38
C TRP A 200 -14.09 -5.26 19.16
N PHE A 201 -14.04 -6.16 18.19
CA PHE A 201 -13.30 -5.99 16.95
C PHE A 201 -14.28 -5.97 15.79
N ASP A 202 -14.33 -4.83 15.11
CA ASP A 202 -15.15 -4.63 13.92
C ASP A 202 -14.30 -4.42 12.68
N TYR A 203 -13.54 -5.46 12.35
CA TYR A 203 -12.78 -5.61 11.13
C TYR A 203 -12.75 -7.10 10.75
N ALA A 204 -12.32 -7.38 9.52
CA ALA A 204 -11.92 -8.70 9.08
C ALA A 204 -10.43 -8.68 8.69
N GLU A 205 -9.77 -9.82 8.83
CA GLU A 205 -8.36 -9.98 8.50
C GLU A 205 -8.25 -10.62 7.10
N ALA A 206 -7.45 -10.02 6.23
CA ALA A 206 -7.02 -10.60 4.97
C ALA A 206 -5.49 -10.77 4.98
N TYR A 207 -4.99 -11.79 4.32
CA TYR A 207 -3.56 -12.02 4.18
C TYR A 207 -3.14 -11.74 2.75
N ASP A 208 -2.18 -10.83 2.57
CA ASP A 208 -1.51 -10.61 1.29
C ASP A 208 -0.24 -11.48 1.24
N GLU A 209 -0.32 -12.56 0.46
CA GLU A 209 0.80 -13.50 0.27
C GLU A 209 2.03 -12.87 -0.42
N PHE A 210 1.85 -11.78 -1.17
CA PHE A 210 2.92 -11.13 -1.91
C PHE A 210 3.75 -10.23 -1.02
N ASP A 211 3.07 -9.36 -0.27
CA ASP A 211 3.73 -8.40 0.61
C ASP A 211 4.08 -9.04 1.97
N ASP A 212 3.64 -10.29 2.21
CA ASP A 212 3.69 -10.99 3.50
C ASP A 212 3.11 -10.13 4.63
N THR A 213 1.98 -9.46 4.34
CA THR A 213 1.29 -8.55 5.27
C THR A 213 -0.10 -9.05 5.63
N ILE A 214 -0.52 -8.75 6.86
CA ILE A 214 -1.90 -8.81 7.30
C ILE A 214 -2.58 -7.48 7.03
N GLU A 215 -3.83 -7.53 6.58
CA GLU A 215 -4.68 -6.38 6.31
C GLU A 215 -5.93 -6.45 7.18
N LEU A 216 -6.18 -5.41 7.96
CA LEU A 216 -7.46 -5.18 8.61
C LEU A 216 -8.32 -4.34 7.67
N VAL A 217 -9.48 -4.87 7.30
CA VAL A 217 -10.44 -4.22 6.41
C VAL A 217 -11.85 -4.31 6.99
N ALA A 218 -12.79 -3.55 6.43
CA ALA A 218 -14.19 -3.64 6.80
C ALA A 218 -14.75 -5.07 6.57
N LYS A 219 -15.56 -5.57 7.53
CA LYS A 219 -16.09 -6.95 7.48
C LYS A 219 -16.90 -7.27 6.23
N ASN A 220 -17.55 -6.28 5.63
CA ASN A 220 -18.32 -6.40 4.40
C ASN A 220 -17.45 -6.52 3.14
N LYS A 221 -16.14 -6.24 3.22
CA LYS A 221 -15.20 -6.34 2.10
C LYS A 221 -14.52 -7.69 1.96
N VAL A 222 -14.50 -8.50 3.00
CA VAL A 222 -13.97 -9.87 2.92
C VAL A 222 -15.06 -10.77 2.34
N LYS A 223 -14.84 -11.29 1.13
CA LYS A 223 -15.60 -12.45 0.66
C LYS A 223 -15.33 -13.57 1.66
N LYS A 224 -16.36 -14.03 2.35
CA LYS A 224 -16.28 -15.14 3.31
C LYS A 224 -15.64 -16.37 2.65
N ASP A 225 -14.41 -16.66 2.99
CA ASP A 225 -13.90 -18.02 3.01
C ASP A 225 -14.30 -18.64 4.36
N ASP A 226 -15.58 -18.97 4.51
CA ASP A 226 -16.00 -19.87 5.57
C ASP A 226 -15.52 -21.27 5.18
N LYS A 227 -14.49 -21.77 5.88
CA LYS A 227 -14.14 -23.19 5.87
C LYS A 227 -15.35 -23.99 6.35
N THR A 228 -16.08 -24.59 5.42
CA THR A 228 -16.82 -25.82 5.65
C THR A 228 -16.67 -26.67 4.41
N ASP A 229 -16.11 -27.86 4.59
CA ASP A 229 -15.99 -28.87 3.55
C ASP A 229 -17.38 -29.16 2.96
N GLU A 230 -17.62 -28.73 1.72
CA GLU A 230 -18.51 -29.42 0.79
C GLU A 230 -18.30 -28.93 -0.66
N LYS A 231 -17.66 -29.80 -1.45
CA LYS A 231 -17.79 -30.01 -2.90
C LYS A 231 -18.03 -28.76 -3.76
N LYS A 232 -16.94 -28.23 -4.30
CA LYS A 232 -16.87 -27.25 -5.39
C LYS A 232 -17.68 -27.73 -6.61
N ASP A 233 -18.87 -27.16 -6.80
CA ASP A 233 -19.51 -27.12 -8.11
C ASP A 233 -19.30 -25.71 -8.67
N GLU A 234 -18.39 -25.63 -9.63
CA GLU A 234 -17.97 -24.38 -10.27
C GLU A 234 -19.10 -23.86 -11.15
N THR A 235 -19.87 -22.90 -10.66
CA THR A 235 -20.66 -22.07 -11.56
C THR A 235 -19.76 -20.95 -12.09
N LYS A 236 -19.13 -21.21 -13.24
CA LYS A 236 -18.51 -20.20 -14.10
C LYS A 236 -19.50 -19.05 -14.28
N THR A 237 -19.08 -17.86 -13.86
CA THR A 237 -19.70 -16.64 -14.39
C THR A 237 -19.12 -16.47 -15.78
N ASP A 238 -19.97 -16.67 -16.80
CA ASP A 238 -19.63 -16.50 -18.20
C ASP A 238 -19.41 -15.00 -18.46
N GLU A 239 -18.18 -14.53 -18.25
CA GLU A 239 -17.73 -13.28 -18.84
C GLU A 239 -17.63 -13.52 -20.35
N THR A 240 -18.45 -12.80 -21.12
CA THR A 240 -18.35 -12.78 -22.58
C THR A 240 -16.93 -12.42 -23.00
N LYS A 241 -16.14 -13.45 -23.35
CA LYS A 241 -14.73 -13.36 -23.72
C LYS A 241 -14.59 -12.61 -25.06
N THR A 242 -14.40 -11.30 -24.98
CA THR A 242 -14.01 -10.50 -26.15
C THR A 242 -12.54 -10.75 -26.43
N THR A 243 -12.25 -11.57 -27.45
CA THR A 243 -10.87 -11.85 -27.87
C THR A 243 -10.25 -10.58 -28.46
N ASN A 244 -9.19 -10.06 -27.82
CA ASN A 244 -8.43 -8.94 -28.31
C ASN A 244 -7.21 -9.43 -29.11
N THR A 245 -6.77 -8.60 -30.06
CA THR A 245 -5.54 -8.85 -30.82
C THR A 245 -4.49 -7.82 -30.41
N TYR A 246 -3.35 -8.30 -29.92
CA TYR A 246 -2.20 -7.47 -29.58
C TYR A 246 -1.09 -7.66 -30.60
N GLN A 247 -0.56 -6.56 -31.15
CA GLN A 247 0.53 -6.59 -32.12
C GLN A 247 1.75 -5.87 -31.57
N LEU A 248 2.89 -6.57 -31.60
CA LEU A 248 4.18 -6.09 -31.10
C LEU A 248 5.21 -6.16 -32.21
N THR A 249 5.84 -5.04 -32.54
CA THR A 249 6.84 -4.99 -33.61
C THR A 249 8.23 -4.82 -33.01
N ILE A 250 9.16 -5.69 -33.39
CA ILE A 250 10.55 -5.62 -32.92
C ILE A 250 11.14 -4.25 -33.25
N GLY A 251 11.76 -3.62 -32.26
CA GLY A 251 12.36 -2.28 -32.39
C GLY A 251 11.35 -1.12 -32.31
N LYS A 252 10.05 -1.37 -32.10
CA LYS A 252 9.05 -0.33 -31.84
C LYS A 252 8.45 -0.49 -30.44
N ALA A 253 8.45 0.60 -29.68
CA ALA A 253 7.90 0.64 -28.32
C ALA A 253 6.37 0.50 -28.26
N ASP A 254 5.68 0.90 -29.33
CA ASP A 254 4.22 0.87 -29.37
C ASP A 254 3.67 -0.56 -29.49
N ILE A 255 2.65 -0.83 -28.69
CA ILE A 255 1.86 -2.05 -28.67
C ILE A 255 0.45 -1.68 -29.14
N LEU A 256 0.00 -2.34 -30.19
CA LEU A 256 -1.32 -2.11 -30.75
C LEU A 256 -2.30 -3.11 -30.15
N LYS A 257 -3.44 -2.64 -29.65
CA LYS A 257 -4.60 -3.47 -29.30
C LYS A 257 -5.68 -3.21 -30.34
N ASN A 258 -6.13 -4.27 -31.02
CA ASN A 258 -7.15 -4.19 -32.08
C ASN A 258 -6.82 -3.14 -33.16
N GLY A 259 -5.54 -3.02 -33.51
CA GLY A 259 -5.05 -2.09 -34.55
C GLY A 259 -4.82 -0.64 -34.10
N ALA A 260 -5.14 -0.28 -32.85
CA ALA A 260 -4.87 1.05 -32.28
C ALA A 260 -3.75 0.98 -31.23
N VAL A 261 -2.93 2.03 -31.11
CA VAL A 261 -1.90 2.10 -30.05
C VAL A 261 -2.59 2.09 -28.69
N SER A 262 -2.28 1.08 -27.88
CA SER A 262 -2.87 0.88 -26.55
C SER A 262 -1.88 1.13 -25.43
N HIS A 263 -0.59 0.90 -25.70
CA HIS A 263 0.47 1.10 -24.72
C HIS A 263 1.78 1.39 -25.47
N THR A 264 2.61 2.26 -24.91
CA THR A 264 3.96 2.53 -25.39
C THR A 264 4.92 2.10 -24.29
N ALA A 265 5.70 1.04 -24.57
CA ALA A 265 6.69 0.53 -23.63
C ALA A 265 7.85 1.53 -23.47
N ASP A 266 8.44 1.59 -22.27
CA ASP A 266 9.61 2.45 -22.04
C ASP A 266 10.81 2.06 -22.91
N VAL A 267 10.92 0.78 -23.26
CA VAL A 267 11.99 0.23 -24.09
C VAL A 267 11.40 -0.75 -25.09
N ALA A 268 11.85 -0.66 -26.35
CA ALA A 268 11.33 -1.49 -27.43
C ALA A 268 11.67 -2.98 -27.25
N PRO A 269 10.78 -3.89 -27.70
CA PRO A 269 11.06 -5.32 -27.72
C PRO A 269 12.18 -5.66 -28.70
N TYR A 270 12.96 -6.68 -28.38
CA TYR A 270 14.07 -7.16 -29.21
C TYR A 270 14.08 -8.69 -29.28
N ILE A 271 14.89 -9.23 -30.18
CA ILE A 271 15.10 -10.67 -30.28
C ILE A 271 16.43 -11.03 -29.63
N LYS A 272 16.41 -12.06 -28.77
CA LYS A 272 17.62 -12.67 -28.21
C LYS A 272 17.45 -14.18 -28.18
N ASN A 273 18.44 -14.91 -28.70
CA ASN A 273 18.43 -16.38 -28.74
C ASN A 273 17.15 -16.99 -29.35
N GLY A 274 16.55 -16.31 -30.34
CA GLY A 274 15.30 -16.75 -30.97
C GLY A 274 14.02 -16.41 -30.21
N TYR A 275 14.11 -15.70 -29.09
CA TYR A 275 12.97 -15.26 -28.28
C TYR A 275 12.73 -13.77 -28.42
N THR A 276 11.45 -13.39 -28.52
CA THR A 276 11.03 -11.99 -28.40
C THR A 276 11.02 -11.60 -26.92
N MET A 277 11.91 -10.69 -26.55
CA MET A 277 12.09 -10.16 -25.21
C MET A 277 11.30 -8.85 -25.07
N LEU A 278 10.49 -8.75 -24.02
CA LEU A 278 9.73 -7.54 -23.67
C LEU A 278 10.02 -7.11 -22.24
N PRO A 279 9.96 -5.79 -21.94
CA PRO A 279 9.98 -5.35 -20.56
C PRO A 279 8.73 -5.84 -19.83
N LEU A 280 8.87 -6.23 -18.56
CA LEU A 280 7.82 -6.87 -17.77
C LEU A 280 6.51 -6.05 -17.71
N ARG A 281 6.60 -4.71 -17.61
CA ARG A 281 5.43 -3.83 -17.62
C ARG A 281 4.65 -3.87 -18.94
N ALA A 282 5.34 -3.99 -20.07
CA ALA A 282 4.71 -4.12 -21.38
C ALA A 282 3.97 -5.45 -21.52
N LEU A 283 4.50 -6.53 -20.94
CA LEU A 283 3.83 -7.82 -20.89
C LEU A 283 2.53 -7.76 -20.09
N LEU A 284 2.54 -7.06 -18.95
CA LEU A 284 1.33 -6.82 -18.15
C LEU A 284 0.31 -5.95 -18.88
N ALA A 285 0.74 -4.91 -19.60
CA ALA A 285 -0.19 -4.10 -20.40
C ALA A 285 -0.96 -4.91 -21.46
N VAL A 286 -0.39 -6.03 -21.91
CA VAL A 286 -1.01 -6.96 -22.87
C VAL A 286 -1.95 -7.96 -22.20
N SER A 287 -1.65 -8.40 -20.98
CA SER A 287 -2.41 -9.46 -20.30
C SER A 287 -3.30 -8.98 -19.15
N ASN A 288 -2.76 -8.18 -18.22
CA ASN A 288 -3.48 -7.62 -17.09
C ASN A 288 -2.97 -6.19 -16.80
N PRO A 289 -3.53 -5.15 -17.44
CA PRO A 289 -3.02 -3.79 -17.35
C PRO A 289 -3.22 -3.13 -15.97
N ALA A 290 -4.10 -3.66 -15.13
CA ALA A 290 -4.29 -3.17 -13.76
C ALA A 290 -3.21 -3.71 -12.79
N GLN A 291 -2.44 -4.71 -13.21
CA GLN A 291 -1.44 -5.34 -12.38
C GLN A 291 -0.16 -4.51 -12.31
N GLU A 292 0.34 -4.33 -11.09
CA GLU A 292 1.59 -3.61 -10.84
C GLU A 292 2.80 -4.54 -10.74
N VAL A 293 3.97 -4.00 -11.10
CA VAL A 293 5.29 -4.61 -10.83
C VAL A 293 5.95 -3.83 -9.69
N LYS A 294 6.28 -4.52 -8.61
CA LYS A 294 7.13 -3.98 -7.54
C LYS A 294 8.56 -4.48 -7.68
N TRP A 295 9.52 -3.66 -7.28
CA TRP A 295 10.95 -3.99 -7.30
C TRP A 295 11.47 -4.06 -5.87
N SER A 296 12.09 -5.19 -5.49
CA SER A 296 12.85 -5.32 -4.25
C SER A 296 14.32 -5.02 -4.51
N ALA A 297 14.84 -3.95 -3.91
CA ALA A 297 16.26 -3.64 -3.99
C ALA A 297 17.09 -4.64 -3.18
N THR A 298 16.56 -5.12 -2.04
CA THR A 298 17.21 -6.08 -1.14
C THR A 298 17.39 -7.44 -1.80
N GLU A 299 16.33 -7.97 -2.43
CA GLU A 299 16.37 -9.27 -3.11
C GLU A 299 16.82 -9.16 -4.58
N ASN A 300 16.99 -7.93 -5.08
CA ASN A 300 17.30 -7.64 -6.48
C ASN A 300 16.36 -8.39 -7.43
N ALA A 301 15.04 -8.25 -7.23
CA ALA A 301 14.03 -9.00 -7.97
C ALA A 301 12.77 -8.17 -8.21
N ALA A 302 12.07 -8.50 -9.30
CA ALA A 302 10.75 -7.96 -9.62
C ALA A 302 9.66 -8.92 -9.16
N TYR A 303 8.59 -8.38 -8.58
CA TYR A 303 7.44 -9.12 -8.08
C TYR A 303 6.18 -8.62 -8.78
N THR A 304 5.32 -9.54 -9.21
CA THR A 304 3.97 -9.27 -9.76
C THR A 304 3.05 -10.44 -9.43
N PHE A 305 1.73 -10.27 -9.47
CA PHE A 305 0.81 -11.40 -9.48
C PHE A 305 0.52 -11.87 -10.90
N VAL A 306 0.44 -13.19 -11.08
CA VAL A 306 0.00 -13.85 -12.32
C VAL A 306 -0.94 -14.98 -11.95
N ASN A 307 -2.19 -14.93 -12.43
CA ASN A 307 -3.27 -15.86 -12.06
C ASN A 307 -3.38 -16.03 -10.54
N ASP A 308 -3.46 -14.90 -9.82
CA ASP A 308 -3.56 -14.81 -8.35
C ASP A 308 -2.39 -15.44 -7.56
N LYS A 309 -1.29 -15.79 -8.22
CA LYS A 309 -0.07 -16.28 -7.56
C LYS A 309 1.04 -15.24 -7.59
N LEU A 310 1.65 -14.98 -6.43
CA LEU A 310 2.84 -14.15 -6.33
C LEU A 310 3.94 -14.73 -7.23
N THR A 311 4.46 -13.93 -8.15
CA THR A 311 5.50 -14.31 -9.10
C THR A 311 6.74 -13.44 -8.90
N MET A 312 7.88 -14.08 -8.63
CA MET A 312 9.18 -13.44 -8.43
C MET A 312 10.11 -13.74 -9.61
N LEU A 313 10.60 -12.68 -10.24
CA LEU A 313 11.52 -12.71 -11.38
C LEU A 313 12.83 -12.01 -11.01
N THR A 314 13.92 -12.77 -10.99
CA THR A 314 15.26 -12.25 -10.66
C THR A 314 16.04 -11.98 -11.96
N PRO A 315 16.72 -10.82 -12.09
CA PRO A 315 17.65 -10.54 -13.17
C PRO A 315 18.66 -11.66 -13.39
N ASN A 316 18.88 -12.01 -14.65
CA ASN A 316 19.85 -12.99 -15.12
C ASN A 316 19.62 -14.42 -14.58
N ALA A 317 18.51 -14.68 -13.89
CA ALA A 317 18.14 -16.01 -13.46
C ALA A 317 17.50 -16.82 -14.60
N ALA A 318 17.82 -18.11 -14.65
CA ALA A 318 17.22 -19.05 -15.59
C ALA A 318 15.90 -19.66 -15.08
N THR A 319 15.41 -19.19 -13.93
CA THR A 319 14.20 -19.66 -13.25
C THR A 319 13.43 -18.48 -12.68
N TYR A 320 12.13 -18.66 -12.47
CA TYR A 320 11.27 -17.76 -11.70
C TYR A 320 10.54 -18.56 -10.61
N LYS A 321 10.00 -17.87 -9.60
CA LYS A 321 9.11 -18.49 -8.61
C LYS A 321 7.67 -18.04 -8.84
N LYS A 322 6.69 -18.95 -8.76
CA LYS A 322 5.25 -18.65 -8.78
C LYS A 322 4.59 -19.38 -7.62
N GLY A 323 4.16 -18.64 -6.60
CA GLY A 323 3.86 -19.19 -5.28
C GLY A 323 5.07 -19.95 -4.73
N THR A 324 4.87 -21.22 -4.38
CA THR A 324 5.93 -22.11 -3.88
C THR A 324 6.72 -22.83 -4.99
N GLU A 325 6.28 -22.74 -6.24
CA GLU A 325 6.89 -23.46 -7.37
C GLU A 325 8.09 -22.69 -7.92
N THR A 326 9.16 -23.41 -8.26
CA THR A 326 10.29 -22.85 -9.01
C THR A 326 10.27 -23.42 -10.43
N ILE A 327 10.11 -22.54 -11.42
CA ILE A 327 9.88 -22.91 -12.81
C ILE A 327 11.01 -22.38 -13.68
N LYS A 328 11.44 -23.18 -14.67
CA LYS A 328 12.52 -22.83 -15.58
C LYS A 328 12.03 -21.90 -16.70
N LEU A 329 12.81 -20.86 -16.96
CA LEU A 329 12.63 -20.00 -18.14
C LEU A 329 13.34 -20.62 -19.35
N SER A 330 12.73 -20.47 -20.52
CA SER A 330 13.33 -20.85 -21.80
C SER A 330 14.58 -20.04 -22.10
N THR A 331 14.59 -18.77 -21.67
CA THR A 331 15.76 -17.90 -21.68
C THR A 331 15.83 -17.09 -20.39
N PRO A 332 17.01 -16.83 -19.80
CA PRO A 332 17.11 -16.08 -18.56
C PRO A 332 16.44 -14.70 -18.66
N ALA A 333 15.81 -14.26 -17.57
CA ALA A 333 15.31 -12.90 -17.47
C ALA A 333 16.50 -11.92 -17.59
N GLU A 334 16.33 -10.81 -18.29
CA GLU A 334 17.45 -9.90 -18.60
C GLU A 334 17.19 -8.51 -18.06
N LEU A 335 18.11 -7.99 -17.25
CA LEU A 335 18.07 -6.59 -16.86
C LEU A 335 18.83 -5.76 -17.89
N LYS A 336 18.12 -4.91 -18.62
CA LYS A 336 18.68 -4.07 -19.68
C LYS A 336 18.00 -2.70 -19.64
N ASP A 337 18.79 -1.63 -19.79
CA ASP A 337 18.29 -0.25 -19.81
C ASP A 337 17.38 0.09 -18.60
N GLY A 338 17.70 -0.47 -17.43
CA GLY A 338 16.92 -0.27 -16.20
C GLY A 338 15.53 -0.93 -16.21
N ARG A 339 15.31 -1.91 -17.09
CA ARG A 339 14.07 -2.68 -17.20
C ARG A 339 14.36 -4.17 -17.19
N LEU A 340 13.51 -4.93 -16.50
CA LEU A 340 13.57 -6.38 -16.50
C LEU A 340 12.80 -6.92 -17.71
N PHE A 341 13.47 -7.71 -18.52
CA PHE A 341 12.93 -8.34 -19.72
C PHE A 341 12.66 -9.82 -19.49
N VAL A 342 11.51 -10.27 -19.98
CA VAL A 342 11.11 -11.68 -19.99
C VAL A 342 10.70 -12.05 -21.41
N SER A 343 10.92 -13.30 -21.81
CA SER A 343 10.47 -13.73 -23.13
C SER A 343 8.94 -13.80 -23.18
N LEU A 344 8.36 -13.39 -24.31
CA LEU A 344 6.91 -13.47 -24.51
C LEU A 344 6.40 -14.91 -24.39
N ARG A 345 7.21 -15.90 -24.79
CA ARG A 345 6.85 -17.31 -24.67
C ARG A 345 6.75 -17.74 -23.21
N ASP A 346 7.76 -17.42 -22.41
CA ASP A 346 7.76 -17.75 -20.98
C ASP A 346 6.63 -17.01 -20.26
N TRP A 347 6.34 -15.76 -20.67
CA TRP A 347 5.18 -15.01 -20.19
C TRP A 347 3.84 -15.69 -20.51
N MET A 348 3.67 -16.21 -21.73
CA MET A 348 2.47 -16.97 -22.07
C MET A 348 2.33 -18.23 -21.21
N SER A 349 3.43 -18.96 -21.00
CA SER A 349 3.43 -20.12 -20.11
C SER A 349 3.07 -19.75 -18.67
N LEU A 350 3.60 -18.62 -18.17
CA LEU A 350 3.27 -18.02 -16.87
C LEU A 350 1.76 -17.75 -16.72
N MET A 351 1.16 -17.16 -17.75
CA MET A 351 -0.25 -16.80 -17.83
C MET A 351 -1.18 -17.98 -18.17
N GLU A 352 -0.63 -19.18 -18.42
CA GLU A 352 -1.37 -20.36 -18.86
C GLU A 352 -2.11 -20.15 -20.20
N ILE A 353 -1.52 -19.32 -21.07
CA ILE A 353 -2.01 -19.02 -22.43
C ILE A 353 -1.45 -20.05 -23.40
N GLU A 354 -2.33 -20.68 -24.18
CA GLU A 354 -1.91 -21.66 -25.18
C GLU A 354 -1.04 -21.01 -26.27
N GLY A 355 0.07 -21.66 -26.61
CA GLY A 355 1.01 -21.16 -27.62
C GLY A 355 0.42 -20.98 -29.02
N THR A 356 -0.73 -21.60 -29.31
CA THR A 356 -1.50 -21.45 -30.56
C THR A 356 -2.05 -20.05 -30.78
N GLN A 357 -2.09 -19.23 -29.72
CA GLN A 357 -2.56 -17.84 -29.76
C GLN A 357 -1.48 -16.84 -30.22
N LEU A 358 -0.25 -17.30 -30.45
CA LEU A 358 0.88 -16.49 -30.91
C LEU A 358 1.19 -16.75 -32.38
N ASP A 359 1.21 -15.70 -33.20
CA ASP A 359 1.66 -15.74 -34.58
C ASP A 359 2.89 -14.83 -34.78
N TRP A 360 3.88 -15.31 -35.54
CA TRP A 360 5.10 -14.55 -35.84
C TRP A 360 5.22 -14.28 -37.34
N ASN A 361 5.21 -13.01 -37.71
CA ASN A 361 5.46 -12.56 -39.06
C ASN A 361 6.93 -12.15 -39.22
N SER A 362 7.71 -13.01 -39.89
CA SER A 362 9.16 -12.81 -40.04
C SER A 362 9.55 -11.66 -40.97
N ALA A 363 8.66 -11.26 -41.90
CA ALA A 363 8.89 -10.18 -42.86
C ALA A 363 8.72 -8.80 -42.21
N THR A 364 7.67 -8.64 -41.40
CA THR A 364 7.38 -7.39 -40.68
C THR A 364 8.02 -7.32 -39.29
N LYS A 365 8.59 -8.43 -38.82
CA LYS A 365 9.10 -8.60 -37.46
C LYS A 365 8.03 -8.29 -36.40
N THR A 366 6.82 -8.76 -36.65
CA THR A 366 5.67 -8.52 -35.79
C THR A 366 5.19 -9.82 -35.16
N VAL A 367 5.01 -9.79 -33.84
CA VAL A 367 4.30 -10.83 -33.11
C VAL A 367 2.84 -10.41 -32.93
N THR A 368 1.92 -11.31 -33.21
CA THR A 368 0.49 -11.13 -32.96
C THR A 368 0.03 -12.11 -31.89
N LEU A 369 -0.51 -11.60 -30.78
CA LEU A 369 -1.13 -12.40 -29.73
C LEU A 369 -2.65 -12.21 -29.79
N LYS A 370 -3.40 -13.31 -29.76
CA LYS A 370 -4.87 -13.30 -29.67
C LYS A 370 -5.28 -13.73 -28.27
N TYR A 371 -5.69 -12.80 -27.42
CA TYR A 371 -6.01 -13.05 -26.01
C TYR A 371 -7.36 -12.42 -25.64
#